data_AF-A0A699U546-F1
#
_entry.id   AF-A0A699U546-F1
#
_cell.length_a   1.000
_cell.length_b   1.000
_cell.length_c   1.000
_cell.angle_alpha   90.00
_cell.angle_beta   90.00
_cell.angle_gamma   90.00
#
_symmetry.space_group_name_H-M   'P 1'
#
loop_
_entity.id
_entity.type
_entity.pdbx_description
1 polymer ?
#
loop_
_entity_poly.entity_id
_entity_poly.type
_entity_poly.pdbx_seq_one_letter_code
_entity_poly.pdbx_strand_id
1 'polypeptide(L)' 'EKRLEDVPVIRDFPKVFPDELPGLPPPRQVEFCIGLILGATPVAHAPYCLAPS' A
#
# COMPACT_ATOMS: atom_id res chain seq x y z
N GLU A 1 -11.05 -12.01 -23.83
CA GLU A 1 -10.40 -11.79 -22.52
C GLU A 1 -10.03 -10.33 -22.44
N LYS A 2 -10.30 -9.65 -21.31
CA LYS A 2 -10.03 -8.20 -21.18
C LYS A 2 -8.76 -8.04 -20.36
N ARG A 3 -7.74 -7.44 -20.95
CA ARG A 3 -6.44 -7.19 -20.31
C ARG A 3 -6.54 -5.90 -19.47
N LEU A 4 -5.71 -5.74 -18.44
CA LEU A 4 -5.70 -4.51 -17.64
C LEU A 4 -5.30 -3.31 -18.50
N GLU A 5 -4.44 -3.55 -19.48
CA GLU A 5 -4.03 -2.62 -20.52
C GLU A 5 -5.18 -2.17 -21.43
N ASP A 6 -6.37 -2.81 -21.39
CA ASP A 6 -7.56 -2.35 -22.13
C ASP A 6 -8.31 -1.24 -21.38
N VAL A 7 -7.94 -0.94 -20.13
CA VAL A 7 -8.51 0.15 -19.35
C VAL A 7 -7.86 1.47 -19.78
N PRO A 8 -8.61 2.47 -20.29
CA PRO A 8 -8.03 3.73 -20.78
C PRO A 8 -7.09 4.41 -19.78
N VAL A 9 -7.46 4.43 -18.50
CA VAL A 9 -6.65 5.01 -17.42
C VAL A 9 -5.30 4.30 -17.26
N ILE A 10 -5.23 2.99 -17.45
CA ILE A 10 -3.97 2.24 -17.33
C ILE A 10 -3.07 2.55 -18.54
N ARG A 11 -3.66 2.68 -19.74
CA ARG A 11 -2.94 3.06 -20.97
C ARG A 11 -2.36 4.46 -20.92
N ASP A 12 -3.10 5.40 -20.32
CA ASP A 12 -2.67 6.79 -20.20
C ASP A 12 -1.58 6.97 -19.12
N PHE A 13 -1.49 6.04 -18.16
CA PHE A 13 -0.57 6.11 -17.03
C PHE A 13 0.24 4.81 -16.80
N PRO A 14 1.01 4.33 -17.78
CA PRO A 14 1.71 3.04 -17.70
C PRO A 14 2.80 3.00 -16.61
N LYS A 15 3.30 4.16 -16.16
CA LYS A 15 4.29 4.27 -15.07
C LYS A 15 3.67 4.25 -13.68
N VAL A 16 2.36 4.50 -13.56
CA VAL A 16 1.64 4.54 -12.27
C VAL A 16 1.12 3.16 -11.90
N PHE A 17 0.85 2.32 -12.90
CA PHE A 17 0.38 0.95 -12.75
C PHE A 17 1.42 -0.05 -13.31
N PRO A 18 2.61 -0.15 -12.71
CA PRO A 18 3.56 -1.19 -13.09
C PRO A 18 3.04 -2.58 -12.73
N ASP A 19 3.46 -3.60 -13.49
CA ASP A 19 3.12 -5.01 -13.20
C ASP A 19 3.63 -5.47 -11.82
N GLU A 20 4.73 -4.86 -11.36
CA GLU A 20 5.28 -5.04 -10.01
C GLU A 20 5.29 -3.71 -9.24
N LEU A 21 4.88 -3.75 -7.97
CA LEU A 21 4.88 -2.55 -7.14
C LEU A 21 6.31 -2.03 -6.93
N PRO A 22 6.56 -0.72 -7.08
CA PRO A 22 7.82 -0.14 -6.61
C PRO A 22 7.93 -0.40 -5.10
N GLY A 23 9.15 -0.58 -4.61
CA GLY A 23 9.41 -0.83 -3.20
C GLY A 23 8.94 0.32 -2.29
N LEU A 24 9.51 0.41 -1.09
CA LEU A 24 9.16 1.49 -0.17
C LEU A 24 9.31 2.87 -0.86
N PRO A 25 8.35 3.79 -0.66
CA PRO A 25 8.46 5.12 -1.22
C PRO A 25 9.73 5.80 -0.69
N PRO A 26 10.36 6.68 -1.48
CA PRO A 26 11.49 7.47 -1.00
C PRO A 26 11.14 8.22 0.29
N PRO A 27 12.13 8.54 1.15
CA PRO A 27 11.92 9.39 2.31
C PRO A 27 11.21 10.67 1.87
N ARG A 28 10.03 10.92 2.42
CA ARG A 28 9.27 12.13 2.10
C ARG A 28 9.85 13.28 2.93
N GLN A 29 9.84 14.49 2.38
CA GLN A 29 10.30 15.69 3.10
C GLN A 29 9.41 16.04 4.30
N VAL A 30 8.18 15.54 4.33
CA VAL A 30 7.23 15.72 5.42
C VAL A 30 7.01 14.42 6.19
N GLU A 31 6.95 14.53 7.51
CA GLU A 31 6.58 13.44 8.39
C GLU A 31 5.09 13.12 8.26
N PHE A 32 4.76 11.82 8.20
CA PHE A 32 3.38 11.36 8.24
C PHE A 32 2.93 11.27 9.69
N CYS A 33 1.98 12.13 10.08
CA CYS A 33 1.32 12.06 11.37
C CYS A 33 0.02 11.27 11.25
N ILE A 34 -0.19 10.30 12.14
CA ILE A 34 -1.48 9.61 12.27
C ILE A 34 -2.33 10.39 13.27
N GLY A 35 -3.37 11.04 12.77
CA GLY A 35 -4.36 11.72 13.61
C GLY A 35 -5.24 10.69 14.31
N LEU A 36 -5.24 10.69 15.65
CA LEU A 36 -6.14 9.86 16.44
C LEU A 36 -7.40 10.66 16.78
N ILE A 37 -8.56 10.00 16.74
CA ILE A 37 -9.78 10.55 17.31
C ILE A 37 -9.66 10.62 18.84
N LEU A 38 -10.33 11.59 19.45
CA LEU A 38 -10.34 11.72 20.91
C LEU A 38 -10.91 10.44 21.54
N GLY A 39 -10.14 9.81 22.43
CA GLY A 39 -10.52 8.55 23.09
C GLY A 39 -10.01 7.28 22.41
N ALA A 40 -9.23 7.37 21.33
CA ALA A 40 -8.55 6.20 20.77
C ALA A 40 -7.54 5.61 21.78
N THR A 41 -7.57 4.29 21.93
CA THR A 41 -6.64 3.54 22.79
C THR A 41 -5.75 2.62 21.96
N PRO A 42 -4.48 2.42 22.32
CA PRO A 42 -3.63 1.44 21.66
C PRO A 42 -4.23 0.04 21.74
N VAL A 43 -4.07 -0.74 20.66
CA VAL A 43 -4.47 -2.15 20.63
C VAL A 43 -3.25 -3.00 20.29
N ALA A 44 -3.09 -4.12 20.99
CA ALA A 44 -2.03 -5.07 20.77
C ALA A 44 -2.62 -6.47 20.60
N HIS A 45 -2.18 -7.19 19.58
CA HIS A 45 -2.54 -8.58 19.32
C HIS A 45 -1.28 -9.43 19.20
N ALA A 46 -1.35 -10.68 19.66
CA ALA A 46 -0.27 -11.63 19.47
C ALA A 46 -0.11 -11.95 17.96
N PRO A 47 1.12 -12.14 17.45
CA PRO A 47 1.33 -12.62 16.10
C PRO A 47 0.68 -13.99 15.88
N TYR A 48 0.21 -14.26 14.67
CA TYR A 48 -0.25 -15.59 14.30
C TYR A 48 0.93 -16.56 14.20
N CYS A 49 0.71 -17.83 14.58
CA CYS A 49 1.70 -18.89 14.39
C CYS A 49 1.84 -19.21 12.89
N LEU A 50 3.06 -19.12 12.36
CA LEU A 50 3.38 -19.58 11.02
C LEU A 50 3.80 -21.06 11.05
N ALA A 51 3.46 -21.81 10.01
CA ALA A 51 3.97 -23.17 9.83
C ALA A 51 5.47 -23.14 9.46
N PRO A 52 6.26 -24.18 9.79
CA PRO A 52 7.65 -24.32 9.35
C PRO A 52 7.76 -24.38 7.81
N SER A 53 8.87 -23.87 7.27
CA SER A 53 9.26 -23.94 5.85
C SER A 53 9.95 -25.25 5.48
#